data_AF-A0A7R9ZA56-F1
#
_entry.id   AF-A0A7R9ZA56-F1
#
_cell.length_a   1.000
_cell.length_b   1.000
_cell.length_c   1.000
_cell.angle_alpha   90.00
_cell.angle_beta   90.00
_cell.angle_gamma   90.00
#
_symmetry.space_group_name_H-M   'P 1'
#
loop_
_entity.id
_entity.type
_entity.pdbx_description
1 polymer ?
#
loop_
_entity_poly.entity_id
_entity_poly.type
_entity_poly.pdbx_seq_one_letter_code
_entity_poly.pdbx_strand_id
1 'polypeptide(L)'
;RRVRGMLTPRVLVVQATDDRTGDYNALMNCSFACQKSDVAVDGCYIPSGLKGRPKTSPYLEQMCDRTGGVFLTPSGAAQVGGALTEVMTSVFLPPLAARRFLNLPSLTKVDFRARCFETGESVDIAHVCNQCLSIFKNRPR
;
A
#
# COMPACT_ATOMS: atom_id res chain seq x y z
N ARG A 1 2.17 24.71 10.06
CA ARG A 1 2.12 25.93 9.21
C ARG A 1 2.49 25.53 7.78
N ARG A 2 1.52 25.29 6.88
CA ARG A 2 1.80 25.19 5.44
C ARG A 2 1.63 26.58 4.83
N VAL A 3 2.69 27.12 4.22
CA VAL A 3 2.73 28.45 3.60
C VAL A 3 1.96 28.42 2.29
N ARG A 4 1.12 29.42 2.03
CA ARG A 4 0.41 29.59 0.75
C ARG A 4 1.43 29.64 -0.40
N GLY A 5 1.37 28.67 -1.32
CA GLY A 5 2.27 28.57 -2.48
C GLY A 5 3.18 27.34 -2.51
N MET A 6 3.25 26.54 -1.43
CA MET A 6 3.97 25.26 -1.47
C MET A 6 3.13 24.21 -2.22
N LEU A 7 3.72 23.64 -3.29
CA LEU A 7 3.21 22.44 -3.94
C LEU A 7 2.96 21.37 -2.86
N THR A 8 1.80 20.73 -2.88
CA THR A 8 1.51 19.58 -2.02
C THR A 8 1.77 18.31 -2.82
N PRO A 9 3.00 17.76 -2.76
CA PRO A 9 3.34 16.55 -3.51
C PRO A 9 2.51 15.38 -3.03
N ARG A 10 2.13 14.53 -3.98
CA ARG A 10 1.36 13.30 -3.76
C ARG A 10 1.82 12.27 -4.78
N VAL A 11 1.71 11.02 -4.41
CA VAL A 11 2.06 9.90 -5.28
C VAL A 11 0.83 9.01 -5.41
N LEU A 12 0.50 8.62 -6.64
CA LEU A 12 -0.48 7.57 -6.91
C LEU A 12 0.28 6.37 -7.48
N VAL A 13 0.16 5.23 -6.82
CA VAL A 13 0.72 3.95 -7.26
C VAL A 13 -0.42 3.11 -7.82
N VAL A 14 -0.30 2.74 -9.09
CA VAL A 14 -1.22 1.79 -9.73
C VAL A 14 -0.49 0.48 -9.92
N GLN A 15 -0.95 -0.55 -9.22
CA GLN A 15 -0.34 -1.88 -9.24
C GLN A 15 -1.29 -2.86 -9.90
N ALA A 16 -0.83 -3.52 -10.97
CA ALA A 16 -1.59 -4.54 -11.71
C ALA A 16 -0.97 -5.95 -11.60
N THR A 17 0.05 -6.10 -10.74
CA THR A 17 0.83 -7.32 -10.54
C THR A 17 0.81 -7.73 -9.07
N ASP A 18 1.13 -8.99 -8.78
CA ASP A 18 1.21 -9.47 -7.40
C ASP A 18 2.46 -8.92 -6.70
N ASP A 19 2.41 -8.90 -5.37
CA ASP A 19 3.52 -8.50 -4.52
C ASP A 19 4.66 -9.51 -4.60
N ARG A 20 5.87 -9.01 -4.89
CA ARG A 20 7.11 -9.78 -4.83
C ARG A 20 7.81 -9.54 -3.50
N THR A 21 8.15 -10.62 -2.80
CA THR A 21 8.81 -10.57 -1.48
C THR A 21 10.14 -9.81 -1.50
N GLY A 22 10.91 -9.91 -2.59
CA GLY A 22 12.18 -9.20 -2.74
C GLY A 22 12.07 -7.67 -2.76
N ASP A 23 10.91 -7.13 -3.16
CA ASP A 23 10.71 -5.69 -3.30
C ASP A 23 10.18 -5.02 -2.02
N TYR A 24 9.81 -5.83 -1.01
CA TYR A 24 9.20 -5.36 0.23
C TYR A 24 10.06 -4.33 0.96
N ASN A 25 11.35 -4.62 1.15
CA ASN A 25 12.26 -3.74 1.89
C ASN A 25 12.42 -2.40 1.17
N ALA A 26 12.53 -2.42 -0.16
CA ALA A 26 12.62 -1.20 -0.95
C ALA A 26 11.34 -0.36 -0.84
N LEU A 27 10.17 -1.00 -0.97
CA LEU A 27 8.87 -0.34 -0.87
C LEU A 27 8.65 0.26 0.53
N MET A 28 8.99 -0.46 1.60
CA MET A 28 8.85 0.04 2.97
C MET A 28 9.83 1.17 3.30
N ASN A 29 11.06 1.11 2.78
CA ASN A 29 11.99 2.23 2.93
C ASN A 29 11.44 3.49 2.24
N CYS A 30 10.82 3.35 1.07
CA CYS A 30 10.13 4.44 0.40
C CYS A 30 8.93 4.97 1.21
N SER A 31 8.13 4.08 1.83
CA SER A 31 6.98 4.52 2.65
C SER A 31 7.42 5.35 3.86
N PHE A 32 8.51 4.96 4.54
CA PHE A 32 9.08 5.74 5.64
C PHE A 32 9.65 7.09 5.16
N ALA A 33 10.29 7.12 4.00
CA ALA A 33 10.78 8.36 3.40
C ALA A 33 9.63 9.32 3.03
N CYS A 34 8.53 8.80 2.48
CA CYS A 34 7.31 9.55 2.18
C CYS A 34 6.67 10.09 3.45
N GLN A 35 6.57 9.28 4.51
CA GLN A 35 6.03 9.71 5.80
C GLN A 35 6.86 10.86 6.39
N LYS A 36 8.18 10.75 6.36
CA LYS A 36 9.10 11.81 6.84
C LYS A 36 8.97 13.09 6.02
N SER A 37 8.69 12.96 4.73
CA SER A 37 8.57 14.09 3.79
C SER A 37 7.14 14.66 3.68
N ASP A 38 6.19 14.16 4.50
CA ASP A 38 4.78 14.57 4.49
C ASP A 38 4.12 14.42 3.10
N VAL A 39 4.49 13.36 2.38
CA VAL A 39 3.96 13.01 1.06
C VAL A 39 3.00 11.83 1.20
N ALA A 40 1.72 12.08 0.93
CA ALA A 40 0.71 11.02 0.92
C ALA A 40 0.84 10.13 -0.32
N VAL A 41 0.76 8.82 -0.12
CA VAL A 41 0.82 7.82 -1.19
C VAL A 41 -0.52 7.10 -1.30
N ASP A 42 -1.18 7.28 -2.42
CA ASP A 42 -2.43 6.60 -2.75
C ASP A 42 -2.15 5.33 -3.56
N GLY A 43 -2.92 4.28 -3.31
CA GLY A 43 -2.74 2.96 -3.90
C GLY A 43 -3.99 2.50 -4.65
N CYS A 44 -3.81 2.12 -5.91
CA CYS A 44 -4.84 1.46 -6.71
C CYS A 44 -4.35 0.07 -7.11
N TYR A 45 -4.95 -0.97 -6.54
CA TYR A 45 -4.60 -2.35 -6.88
C TYR A 45 -5.62 -2.91 -7.88
N ILE A 46 -5.17 -3.20 -9.10
CA ILE A 46 -6.00 -3.77 -10.16
C ILE A 46 -5.77 -5.29 -10.19
N PRO A 47 -6.71 -6.10 -9.68
CA PRO A 47 -6.52 -7.54 -9.58
C PRO A 47 -6.54 -8.17 -10.97
N SER A 48 -5.53 -8.94 -11.33
CA SER A 48 -5.57 -9.75 -12.55
C SER A 48 -6.65 -10.82 -12.36
N GLY A 49 -7.78 -10.72 -13.05
CA GLY A 49 -9.00 -11.55 -12.84
C GLY A 49 -8.85 -13.07 -13.06
N LEU A 50 -7.62 -13.59 -13.08
CA LEU A 50 -7.30 -15.01 -13.10
C LEU A 50 -7.60 -15.67 -11.75
N LYS A 51 -8.19 -16.87 -11.80
CA LYS A 51 -8.45 -17.70 -10.62
C LYS A 51 -7.13 -18.06 -9.92
N GLY A 52 -7.05 -17.78 -8.62
CA GLY A 52 -5.89 -18.13 -7.78
C GLY A 52 -4.92 -16.99 -7.47
N ARG A 53 -5.12 -15.80 -8.04
CA ARG A 53 -4.31 -14.60 -7.73
C ARG A 53 -4.85 -13.85 -6.50
N PRO A 54 -3.98 -13.17 -5.72
CA PRO A 54 -4.40 -12.36 -4.60
C PRO A 54 -5.33 -11.22 -5.07
N LYS A 55 -6.41 -10.99 -4.32
CA LYS A 55 -7.37 -9.91 -4.62
C LYS A 55 -6.92 -8.54 -4.10
N THR A 56 -5.86 -8.49 -3.30
CA THR A 56 -5.33 -7.27 -2.71
C THR A 56 -3.81 -7.38 -2.52
N SER A 57 -3.16 -6.23 -2.36
CA SER A 57 -1.73 -6.11 -2.06
C SER A 57 -1.56 -5.64 -0.60
N PRO A 58 -1.17 -6.52 0.34
CA PRO A 58 -0.87 -6.10 1.71
C PRO A 58 0.28 -5.10 1.78
N TYR A 59 1.21 -5.12 0.82
CA TYR A 59 2.34 -4.20 0.80
C TYR A 59 1.89 -2.76 0.49
N LEU A 60 1.02 -2.61 -0.51
CA LEU A 60 0.48 -1.31 -0.88
C LEU A 60 -0.50 -0.80 0.19
N GLU A 61 -1.29 -1.68 0.81
CA GLU A 61 -2.14 -1.34 1.95
C GLU A 61 -1.33 -0.74 3.11
N GLN A 62 -0.22 -1.38 3.51
CA GLN A 62 0.66 -0.87 4.55
C GLN A 62 1.28 0.49 4.18
N MET A 63 1.69 0.68 2.93
CA MET A 63 2.25 1.95 2.46
C MET A 63 1.22 3.10 2.52
N CYS A 64 -0.01 2.84 2.08
CA CYS A 64 -1.09 3.82 2.12
C CYS A 64 -1.47 4.18 3.57
N ASP A 65 -1.59 3.19 4.45
CA ASP A 65 -1.88 3.43 5.88
C ASP A 65 -0.80 4.30 6.55
N ARG A 66 0.48 3.98 6.33
CA ARG A 66 1.62 4.71 6.90
C ARG A 66 1.70 6.17 6.45
N THR A 67 1.30 6.45 5.22
CA THR A 67 1.38 7.80 4.63
C THR A 67 0.07 8.58 4.74
N GLY A 68 -1.00 7.99 5.28
CA GLY A 68 -2.33 8.60 5.33
C GLY A 68 -3.00 8.75 3.97
N GLY A 69 -2.61 7.89 3.02
CA GLY A 69 -3.17 7.82 1.69
C GLY A 69 -4.47 7.02 1.61
N VAL A 70 -5.04 6.96 0.42
CA VAL A 70 -6.24 6.17 0.12
C VAL A 70 -5.84 4.93 -0.65
N PHE A 71 -6.40 3.78 -0.29
CA PHE A 71 -6.24 2.55 -1.05
C PHE A 71 -7.58 2.03 -1.53
N LEU A 72 -7.63 1.61 -2.79
CA LEU A 72 -8.82 1.03 -3.39
C LEU A 72 -8.44 -0.08 -4.36
N THR A 73 -9.21 -1.17 -4.28
CA THR A 73 -9.18 -2.26 -5.26
C THR A 73 -10.44 -2.17 -6.11
N PRO A 74 -10.39 -1.57 -7.32
CA PRO A 74 -11.53 -1.59 -8.23
C PRO A 74 -11.91 -3.04 -8.56
N SER A 75 -13.21 -3.36 -8.45
CA SER A 75 -13.75 -4.69 -8.77
C SER A 75 -15.02 -4.57 -9.62
N GLY A 76 -15.32 -5.62 -10.40
CA GLY A 76 -16.52 -5.68 -11.23
C GLY A 76 -16.53 -4.67 -12.39
N ALA A 77 -17.62 -3.92 -12.55
CA ALA A 77 -17.81 -2.96 -13.64
C ALA A 77 -16.77 -1.83 -13.65
N ALA A 78 -16.20 -1.49 -12.48
CA ALA A 78 -15.13 -0.51 -12.33
C ALA A 78 -13.82 -0.94 -13.01
N GLN A 79 -13.62 -2.24 -13.22
CA GLN A 79 -12.39 -2.79 -13.81
C GLN A 79 -12.52 -3.06 -15.32
N VAL A 80 -13.68 -3.55 -15.77
CA VAL A 80 -13.85 -4.08 -17.14
C VAL A 80 -14.77 -3.21 -18.01
N GLY A 81 -15.55 -2.29 -17.41
CA GLY A 81 -16.62 -1.55 -18.09
C GLY A 81 -16.33 -0.07 -18.40
N GLY A 82 -15.07 0.37 -18.38
CA GLY A 82 -14.71 1.78 -18.64
C GLY A 82 -14.88 2.74 -17.45
N ALA A 83 -15.40 2.27 -16.32
CA ALA A 83 -15.58 3.07 -15.10
C ALA A 83 -14.29 3.28 -14.27
N LEU A 84 -13.13 2.80 -14.74
CA LEU A 84 -11.85 3.07 -14.07
C LEU A 84 -11.53 4.57 -14.03
N THR A 85 -11.86 5.30 -15.10
CA THR A 85 -11.68 6.76 -15.18
C THR A 85 -12.51 7.49 -14.12
N GLU A 86 -13.73 7.01 -13.86
CA GLU A 86 -14.59 7.55 -12.80
C GLU A 86 -13.95 7.34 -11.43
N VAL A 87 -13.43 6.15 -11.15
CA VAL A 87 -12.71 5.85 -9.90
C VAL A 87 -11.47 6.74 -9.74
N MET A 88 -10.67 6.87 -10.80
CA MET A 88 -9.46 7.72 -10.79
C MET A 88 -9.79 9.19 -10.49
N THR A 89 -10.88 9.69 -11.09
CA THR A 89 -11.31 11.08 -10.94
C THR A 89 -12.00 11.35 -9.61
N SER A 90 -12.80 10.42 -9.10
CA SER A 90 -13.59 10.60 -7.88
C SER A 90 -12.80 10.32 -6.59
N VAL A 91 -11.89 9.33 -6.61
CA VAL A 91 -11.19 8.87 -5.40
C VAL A 91 -9.79 9.46 -5.30
N PHE A 92 -9.02 9.43 -6.39
CA PHE A 92 -7.58 9.74 -6.36
C PHE A 92 -7.24 11.17 -6.75
N LEU A 93 -8.04 11.82 -7.60
CA LEU A 93 -7.82 13.20 -8.03
C LEU A 93 -8.04 14.27 -6.93
N PRO A 94 -9.05 14.17 -6.03
CA PRO A 94 -9.33 15.22 -5.07
C PRO A 94 -8.14 15.56 -4.18
N PRO A 95 -7.87 16.85 -3.88
CA PRO A 95 -6.74 17.25 -3.05
C PRO A 95 -6.88 16.75 -1.62
N LEU A 96 -5.76 16.57 -0.91
CA LEU A 96 -5.71 16.12 0.49
C LEU A 96 -6.65 16.92 1.42
N ALA A 97 -6.74 18.23 1.22
CA ALA A 97 -7.60 19.11 2.02
C ALA A 97 -9.10 18.89 1.80
N ALA A 98 -9.50 18.35 0.65
CA ALA A 98 -10.89 18.06 0.32
C ALA A 98 -11.34 16.67 0.82
N ARG A 99 -10.40 15.76 1.09
CA ARG A 99 -10.70 14.37 1.51
C ARG A 99 -11.60 14.25 2.73
N ARG A 100 -11.43 15.16 3.70
CA ARG A 100 -12.28 15.21 4.91
C ARG A 100 -13.75 15.51 4.64
N PHE A 101 -14.08 16.02 3.46
CA PHE A 101 -15.45 16.31 3.04
C PHE A 101 -16.00 15.23 2.10
N LEU A 102 -15.20 14.24 1.73
CA LEU A 102 -15.55 13.16 0.83
C LEU A 102 -15.65 11.85 1.62
N ASN A 103 -16.66 11.03 1.30
CA ASN A 103 -16.76 9.67 1.83
C ASN A 103 -15.84 8.75 1.01
N LEU A 104 -14.55 8.81 1.33
CA LEU A 104 -13.53 7.98 0.69
C LEU A 104 -13.42 6.61 1.37
N PRO A 105 -13.00 5.56 0.65
CA PRO A 105 -12.78 4.25 1.24
C PRO A 105 -11.71 4.34 2.32
N SER A 106 -12.09 3.98 3.55
CA SER A 106 -11.17 3.90 4.68
C SER A 106 -10.50 2.53 4.72
N LEU A 107 -9.18 2.51 4.87
CA LEU A 107 -8.44 1.28 5.14
C LEU A 107 -8.68 0.86 6.60
N THR A 108 -9.48 -0.19 6.81
CA THR A 108 -9.84 -0.66 8.16
C THR A 108 -9.09 -1.92 8.57
N LYS A 109 -8.63 -2.72 7.60
CA LYS A 109 -7.98 -4.01 7.87
C LYS A 109 -6.71 -4.14 7.04
N VAL A 110 -5.59 -3.76 7.64
CA VAL A 110 -4.24 -3.89 7.06
C VAL A 110 -3.53 -5.05 7.73
N ASP A 111 -2.93 -5.93 6.94
CA ASP A 111 -2.14 -7.06 7.45
C ASP A 111 -0.71 -6.62 7.78
N PHE A 112 -0.38 -6.51 9.07
CA PHE A 112 0.96 -6.15 9.55
C PHE A 112 1.79 -7.36 10.01
N ARG A 113 1.38 -8.58 9.69
CA ARG A 113 2.14 -9.77 10.10
C ARG A 113 3.54 -9.74 9.53
N ALA A 114 4.50 -10.12 10.36
CA ALA A 114 5.88 -10.24 9.94
C ALA A 114 6.00 -11.31 8.85
N ARG A 115 6.94 -11.14 7.92
CA ARG A 115 7.28 -12.15 6.92
C ARG A 115 8.65 -12.73 7.20
N CYS A 116 8.75 -14.05 7.07
CA CYS A 116 10.02 -14.75 7.14
C CYS A 116 10.90 -14.36 5.94
N PHE A 117 12.16 -14.03 6.19
CA PHE A 117 13.11 -13.63 5.14
C PHE A 117 13.45 -14.79 4.18
N GLU A 118 13.52 -16.02 4.67
CA GLU A 118 13.83 -17.21 3.85
C GLU A 118 12.64 -17.67 3.00
N THR A 119 11.45 -17.77 3.60
CA THR A 119 10.28 -18.37 2.93
C THR A 119 9.34 -17.34 2.32
N GLY A 120 9.42 -16.08 2.74
CA GLY A 120 8.48 -15.03 2.32
C GLY A 120 7.06 -15.18 2.89
N GLU A 121 6.81 -16.22 3.69
CA GLU A 121 5.51 -16.47 4.32
C GLU A 121 5.25 -15.49 5.47
N SER A 122 3.99 -15.08 5.64
CA SER A 122 3.53 -14.38 6.83
C SER A 122 3.55 -15.32 8.04
N VAL A 123 4.13 -14.87 9.15
CA VAL A 123 4.30 -15.63 10.39
C VAL A 123 3.74 -14.85 11.58
N ASP A 124 3.04 -15.54 12.47
CA ASP A 124 2.50 -14.94 13.71
C ASP A 124 3.52 -14.98 14.85
N ILE A 125 4.39 -16.01 14.87
CA ILE A 125 5.50 -16.15 15.81
C ILE A 125 6.78 -16.29 14.98
N ALA A 126 7.80 -15.51 15.34
CA ALA A 126 9.07 -15.49 14.62
C ALA A 126 10.26 -15.27 15.56
N HIS A 127 11.45 -15.64 15.08
CA HIS A 127 12.73 -15.39 15.73
C HIS A 127 13.49 -14.27 15.00
N VAL A 128 14.08 -13.36 15.76
CA VAL A 128 14.90 -12.26 15.22
C VAL A 128 16.37 -12.61 15.39
N CYS A 129 17.16 -12.49 14.31
CA CYS A 129 18.61 -12.63 14.40
C CYS A 129 19.21 -11.41 15.11
N ASN A 130 20.03 -11.63 16.13
CA ASN A 130 20.66 -10.55 16.90
C ASN A 130 21.72 -9.77 16.11
N GLN A 131 22.26 -10.33 15.02
CA GLN A 131 23.28 -9.68 14.21
C GLN A 131 22.68 -8.79 13.11
N CYS A 132 21.76 -9.35 12.30
CA CYS A 132 21.20 -8.65 11.14
C CYS A 132 19.77 -8.12 11.35
N LEU A 133 19.16 -8.36 12.51
CA LEU A 133 17.77 -8.00 12.83
C LEU A 133 16.72 -8.54 11.84
N SER A 134 17.08 -9.53 11.03
CA SER A 134 16.17 -10.18 10.08
C SER A 134 15.25 -11.19 10.80
N ILE A 135 14.05 -11.36 10.26
CA ILE A 135 12.97 -12.16 10.85
C ILE A 135 12.94 -13.55 10.19
N PHE A 136 12.95 -14.60 11.01
CA PHE A 136 12.95 -16.00 10.58
C PHE A 136 11.81 -16.78 11.25
N LYS A 137 11.26 -17.76 10.53
CA LYS A 137 10.21 -18.66 11.07
C LYS A 137 10.77 -19.58 12.15
N ASN A 138 11.96 -20.13 11.93
CA ASN A 138 12.67 -20.98 12.89
C ASN A 138 13.88 -20.23 13.44
N ARG A 139 14.39 -20.68 14.60
CA ARG A 139 15.59 -20.09 15.19
C ARG A 139 16.76 -20.21 14.21
N PRO A 140 17.34 -19.08 13.73
CA PRO A 140 18.52 -19.11 12.89
C PRO A 140 19.67 -19.73 13.67
N ARG A 141 20.49 -20.56 13.00
CA ARG A 141 21.68 -21.18 13.60
C ARG A 141 22.79 -20.17 13.80
#